data_AF-A0A975PBH3-F1
#
_entry.id   AF-A0A975PBH3-F1
#
_cell.length_a   1.000
_cell.length_b   1.000
_cell.length_c   1.000
_cell.angle_alpha   90.00
_cell.angle_beta   90.00
_cell.angle_gamma   90.00
#
_symmetry.space_group_name_H-M   'P 1'
#
loop_
_entity.id
_entity.type
_entity.pdbx_description
1 polymer ?
#
loop_
_entity_poly.entity_id
_entity_poly.type
_entity_poly.pdbx_seq_one_letter_code
_entity_poly.pdbx_strand_id
1 'polypeptide(L)' 'MTGSDRMIALEREVMYTRMAAIRIILRVIDEFGATPQERFRFASQIDELAKESDFATASIAKCVCLSLRRS' A
#
# COMPACT_ATOMS: atom_id res chain seq x y z
N MET A 1 -13.86 22.42 18.59
CA MET A 1 -12.84 21.60 17.91
C MET A 1 -11.54 22.37 17.90
N THR A 2 -10.54 21.87 18.63
CA THR A 2 -9.23 22.51 18.79
C THR A 2 -8.35 22.24 17.56
N GLY A 3 -7.23 22.97 17.43
CA GLY A 3 -6.23 22.69 16.40
C GLY A 3 -5.64 21.29 16.50
N SER A 4 -5.51 20.76 17.72
CA SER A 4 -5.05 19.39 17.98
C SER A 4 -6.06 18.35 17.48
N ASP A 5 -7.36 18.56 17.71
CA ASP A 5 -8.41 17.66 17.24
C ASP A 5 -8.42 17.55 15.70
N ARG A 6 -8.19 18.68 15.01
CA ARG A 6 -8.10 18.71 13.54
C ARG A 6 -6.89 17.96 13.02
N MET A 7 -5.74 18.07 13.69
CA MET A 7 -4.51 17.37 13.31
C MET A 7 -4.68 15.86 13.46
N ILE A 8 -5.23 15.39 14.57
CA ILE A 8 -5.51 13.97 14.81
C ILE A 8 -6.52 13.43 13.78
N ALA A 9 -7.55 14.20 13.44
CA ALA A 9 -8.51 13.81 12.41
C ALA A 9 -7.84 13.63 11.04
N LEU A 10 -6.95 14.56 10.67
CA LEU A 10 -6.21 14.50 9.42
C LEU A 10 -5.26 13.28 9.37
N GLU A 11 -4.53 13.01 10.46
CA GLU A 11 -3.65 11.84 10.54
C GLU A 11 -4.42 10.52 10.38
N ARG A 12 -5.60 10.43 11.00
CA ARG A 12 -6.49 9.27 10.86
C ARG A 12 -7.00 9.13 9.44
N GLU A 13 -7.41 10.22 8.81
CA GLU A 13 -7.89 10.22 7.42
C GLU A 13 -6.81 9.77 6.45
N VAL A 14 -5.58 10.27 6.60
CA VAL A 14 -4.42 9.84 5.80
C VAL A 14 -4.15 8.35 6.00
N MET A 15 -4.19 7.86 7.25
CA MET A 15 -4.00 6.45 7.55
C MET A 15 -5.09 5.58 6.89
N TYR A 16 -6.36 5.95 7.02
CA TYR A 16 -7.47 5.20 6.43
C TYR A 16 -7.41 5.17 4.91
N THR A 17 -7.06 6.30 4.29
CA THR A 17 -6.91 6.40 2.83
C THR A 17 -5.79 5.47 2.33
N ARG A 18 -4.64 5.47 3.01
CA ARG A 18 -3.54 4.55 2.68
C ARG A 18 -3.95 3.08 2.82
N MET A 19 -4.65 2.74 3.90
CA MET A 19 -5.15 1.37 4.11
C MET A 19 -6.16 0.96 3.02
N ALA A 20 -7.07 1.87 2.63
CA ALA A 20 -8.04 1.61 1.58
C ALA A 20 -7.34 1.37 0.23
N ALA A 21 -6.35 2.19 -0.13
CA ALA A 21 -5.57 2.02 -1.35
C ALA A 21 -4.86 0.66 -1.39
N ILE A 22 -4.18 0.27 -0.31
CA ILE A 22 -3.50 -1.03 -0.21
C ILE A 22 -4.50 -2.18 -0.41
N ARG A 23 -5.67 -2.13 0.25
CA ARG A 23 -6.70 -3.18 0.13
C ARG A 23 -7.23 -3.31 -1.29
N ILE A 24 -7.45 -2.19 -1.98
CA ILE A 24 -7.90 -2.20 -3.38
C ILE A 24 -6.84 -2.85 -4.26
N ILE A 25 -5.58 -2.46 -4.13
CA ILE A 25 -4.48 -3.02 -4.92
C ILE A 25 -4.36 -4.53 -4.71
N LEU A 26 -4.39 -4.99 -3.46
CA LEU A 26 -4.31 -6.42 -3.15
C LEU A 26 -5.49 -7.19 -3.74
N ARG A 27 -6.70 -6.65 -3.64
CA ARG A 27 -7.90 -7.28 -4.21
C ARG A 27 -7.82 -7.38 -5.74
N VAL A 28 -7.32 -6.35 -6.40
CA VAL A 28 -7.09 -6.38 -7.85
C VAL A 28 -6.11 -7.50 -8.20
N ILE A 29 -5.00 -7.64 -7.47
CA ILE A 29 -4.02 -8.73 -7.69
C ILE A 29 -4.64 -10.11 -7.45
N ASP A 30 -5.47 -10.25 -6.42
CA ASP A 30 -6.18 -11.50 -6.12
C ASP A 30 -7.19 -11.86 -7.23
N GLU A 31 -7.91 -10.88 -7.79
CA GLU A 31 -8.88 -11.09 -8.89
C GLU A 31 -8.20 -11.57 -10.19
N PHE A 32 -6.91 -11.27 -10.38
CA PHE A 32 -6.12 -11.84 -11.49
C PHE A 32 -5.71 -13.30 -11.26
N GLY A 33 -6.08 -13.92 -10.12
CA GLY A 33 -5.77 -15.32 -9.83
C GLY A 33 -4.28 -15.58 -9.61
N ALA A 34 -3.53 -14.58 -9.15
CA ALA A 34 -2.09 -14.65 -9.02
C ALA A 34 -1.64 -15.77 -8.08
N THR A 35 -0.86 -16.71 -8.60
CA THR A 35 -0.16 -17.74 -7.84
C THR A 35 0.79 -17.12 -6.81
N PRO A 36 1.19 -17.84 -5.75
CA PRO A 36 2.18 -17.34 -4.79
C PRO A 36 3.47 -16.83 -5.45
N GLN A 37 3.98 -17.54 -6.45
CA GLN A 37 5.17 -17.14 -7.20
C GLN A 37 4.98 -15.82 -7.95
N GLU A 38 3.80 -15.61 -8.55
CA GLU A 38 3.47 -14.36 -9.24
C GLU A 38 3.32 -13.20 -8.25
N ARG A 39 2.75 -13.43 -7.08
CA ARG A 39 2.69 -12.42 -6.00
C ARG A 39 4.09 -11.97 -5.57
N PHE A 40 5.03 -12.90 -5.44
CA PHE A 40 6.44 -12.57 -5.19
C PHE A 40 7.05 -11.75 -6.33
N ARG A 41 6.79 -12.13 -7.58
CA ARG A 41 7.26 -11.36 -8.75
C ARG A 41 6.69 -9.94 -8.76
N PHE A 42 5.39 -9.78 -8.52
CA PHE A 42 4.74 -8.48 -8.43
C PHE A 42 5.31 -7.65 -7.28
N ALA A 43 5.53 -8.25 -6.11
CA ALA A 43 6.16 -7.56 -4.99
C ALA A 43 7.56 -7.05 -5.36
N SER A 44 8.37 -7.82 -6.08
CA SER A 44 9.70 -7.35 -6.54
C SER A 44 9.59 -6.23 -7.56
N GLN A 45 8.66 -6.32 -8.53
CA GLN A 45 8.45 -5.25 -9.52
C GLN A 45 7.97 -3.94 -8.88
N ILE A 46 7.06 -4.03 -7.91
CA ILE A 46 6.57 -2.88 -7.16
C ILE A 46 7.71 -2.25 -6.33
N ASP A 47 8.58 -3.07 -5.71
CA ASP A 47 9.75 -2.59 -4.95
C ASP A 47 10.73 -1.80 -5.83
N GLU A 48 10.98 -2.27 -7.07
CA GLU A 48 11.83 -1.56 -8.02
C GLU A 48 11.23 -0.23 -8.46
N LEU A 49 9.94 -0.21 -8.83
CA LEU A 49 9.23 1.03 -9.20
C LEU A 49 9.22 2.05 -8.04
N ALA A 50 9.17 1.57 -6.81
CA ALA A 50 9.14 2.43 -5.62
C ALA A 50 10.46 3.19 -5.38
N LYS A 51 11.61 2.69 -5.89
CA LYS A 51 12.92 3.33 -5.64
C LYS A 51 13.05 4.72 -6.26
N GLU A 52 12.35 4.96 -7.37
CA GLU A 52 12.36 6.23 -8.10
C GLU A 52 11.13 7.10 -7.78
N SER A 53 10.26 6.62 -6.89
CA SER A 53 8.99 7.27 -6.55
C SER A 53 9.14 8.27 -5.40
N ASP A 54 8.16 9.16 -5.26
CA ASP A 54 8.05 10.02 -4.07
C ASP A 54 7.84 9.20 -2.79
N PHE A 55 8.03 9.84 -1.63
CA PHE A 55 7.92 9.19 -0.33
C PHE A 55 6.56 8.55 -0.05
N ALA A 56 5.46 9.20 -0.45
CA ALA A 56 4.12 8.68 -0.18
C ALA A 56 3.85 7.43 -1.01
N THR A 57 4.22 7.46 -2.28
CA THR A 57 4.13 6.33 -3.21
C THR A 57 5.02 5.17 -2.74
N ALA A 58 6.28 5.44 -2.39
CA ALA A 58 7.20 4.44 -1.87
C ALA A 58 6.69 3.80 -0.57
N SER A 59 6.07 4.60 0.32
CA SER A 59 5.48 4.09 1.55
C SER A 59 4.31 3.14 1.30
N ILE A 60 3.43 3.44 0.34
CA ILE A 60 2.31 2.56 -0.03
C ILE A 60 2.85 1.29 -0.69
N ALA A 61 3.77 1.43 -1.64
CA ALA A 61 4.41 0.31 -2.33
C ALA A 61 5.03 -0.68 -1.34
N LYS A 62 5.77 -0.18 -0.35
CA LYS A 62 6.34 -1.02 0.72
C LYS A 62 5.28 -1.82 1.48
N CYS A 63 4.14 -1.21 1.81
CA CYS A 63 3.04 -1.92 2.47
C CYS A 63 2.43 -3.00 1.56
N VAL A 64 2.22 -2.71 0.28
CA VAL A 64 1.71 -3.70 -0.70
C VAL A 64 2.68 -4.87 -0.83
N CYS A 65 3.99 -4.61 -1.01
CA CYS A 65 5.03 -5.64 -1.11
C CYS A 65 5.04 -6.56 0.11
N LEU A 66 4.94 -5.99 1.32
CA LEU A 66 4.89 -6.77 2.56
C LEU A 66 3.65 -7.67 2.63
N SER A 67 2.49 -7.17 2.20
CA SER A 67 1.25 -7.94 2.17
C SER A 67 1.29 -9.08 1.14
N LEU A 68 1.85 -8.83 -0.05
CA LEU A 68 2.00 -9.84 -1.10
C LEU A 68 2.95 -10.97 -0.69
N ARG A 69 4.04 -10.66 0.03
CA ARG A 69 5.03 -11.66 0.48
C ARG A 69 4.56 -12.52 1.66
N ARG A 70 3.50 -12.11 2.35
CA ARG A 70 2.93 -12.83 3.52
C ARG A 70 1.76 -13.76 3.16
N SER A 71 1.18 -13.62 1.97
CA SER A 71 -0.06 -14.30 1.54
C SER A 71 0.25 -15.36 0.51
#